data_AF-A0A4S8LGA1-F1
#
_entry.id   AF-A0A4S8LGA1-F1
#
_cell.length_a   1.000
_cell.length_b   1.000
_cell.length_c   1.000
_cell.angle_alpha   90.00
_cell.angle_beta   90.00
_cell.angle_gamma   90.00
#
_symmetry.space_group_name_H-M   'P 1'
#
loop_
_entity.id
_entity.type
_entity.pdbx_description
1 polymer ?
#
loop_
_entity_poly.entity_id
_entity_poly.type
_entity_poly.pdbx_seq_one_letter_code
_entity_poly.pdbx_strand_id
1 'polypeptide(L)'
;MNKQDRGVNHPLTRLFLIPHMHMHLVFSQSEGKAKAKSILNDFKTNKIPIKTCCLPVFLYCMKLYDPEKSKSGLLRGPLLVCAFRAMFMGTSSALDDKVSSKPSNAKLHGITQVTPELIAYVAAQVRFALCTQVSWRAKDKSFNLINFYYYILEIIKVKSKDNWRKNLLRFWNL
;
A
#
# COMPACT_ATOMS: atom_id res chain seq x y z
N MET A 1 19.52 -3.79 7.09
CA MET A 1 18.75 -4.63 6.14
C MET A 1 18.93 -4.08 4.74
N ASN A 2 19.50 -4.87 3.84
CA ASN A 2 19.74 -4.45 2.45
C ASN A 2 18.42 -4.45 1.66
N LYS A 3 18.38 -3.73 0.55
CA LYS A 3 17.18 -3.65 -0.31
C LYS A 3 16.78 -5.02 -0.87
N GLN A 4 17.76 -5.83 -1.23
CA GLN A 4 17.58 -7.17 -1.80
C GLN A 4 16.97 -8.17 -0.81
N ASP A 5 17.11 -7.92 0.49
CA ASP A 5 16.56 -8.78 1.53
C ASP A 5 15.04 -8.60 1.66
N ARG A 6 14.45 -7.53 1.12
CA ARG A 6 13.03 -7.18 1.28
C ARG A 6 12.11 -8.01 0.38
N GLY A 7 10.86 -7.56 0.26
CA GLY A 7 9.85 -8.16 -0.58
C GLY A 7 9.55 -9.59 -0.18
N VAL A 8 9.62 -10.50 -1.16
CA VAL A 8 9.40 -11.93 -0.94
C VAL A 8 10.48 -12.57 -0.07
N ASN A 9 11.66 -11.97 0.08
CA ASN A 9 12.76 -12.59 0.83
C ASN A 9 12.59 -12.42 2.35
N HIS A 10 12.09 -11.28 2.81
CA HIS A 10 11.91 -11.00 4.23
C HIS A 10 10.47 -11.26 4.73
N PRO A 11 10.27 -11.94 5.89
CA PRO A 11 8.95 -12.34 6.38
C PRO A 11 7.93 -11.19 6.49
N LEU A 12 8.31 -10.05 7.07
CA LEU A 12 7.38 -8.92 7.28
C LEU A 12 7.02 -8.19 5.98
N THR A 13 8.00 -7.82 5.15
CA THR A 13 7.73 -7.14 3.87
C THR A 13 6.95 -8.03 2.91
N ARG A 14 7.11 -9.36 3.02
CA ARG A 14 6.31 -10.32 2.25
C ARG A 14 4.83 -10.17 2.57
N LEU A 15 4.47 -10.12 3.86
CA LEU A 15 3.08 -9.98 4.32
C LEU A 15 2.38 -8.76 3.69
N PHE A 16 3.09 -7.64 3.59
CA PHE A 16 2.54 -6.41 2.99
C PHE A 16 2.29 -6.50 1.48
N LEU A 17 2.98 -7.41 0.78
CA LEU A 17 2.88 -7.57 -0.67
C LEU A 17 1.87 -8.63 -1.12
N ILE A 18 1.34 -9.43 -0.19
CA ILE A 18 0.34 -10.46 -0.50
C ILE A 18 -0.90 -9.80 -1.13
N PRO A 19 -1.52 -10.39 -2.16
CA PRO A 19 -2.79 -9.93 -2.70
C PRO A 19 -3.88 -9.94 -1.63
N HIS A 20 -4.69 -8.88 -1.56
CA HIS A 20 -5.75 -8.74 -0.56
C HIS A 20 -6.72 -9.93 -0.49
N MET A 21 -6.95 -10.63 -1.60
CA MET A 21 -7.79 -11.85 -1.63
C MET A 21 -7.35 -12.92 -0.63
N HIS A 22 -6.05 -12.98 -0.31
CA HIS A 22 -5.50 -13.93 0.67
C HIS A 22 -5.33 -13.33 2.07
N MET A 23 -5.72 -12.07 2.29
CA MET A 23 -5.56 -11.38 3.57
C MET A 23 -6.31 -12.10 4.68
N HIS A 24 -7.57 -12.49 4.46
CA HIS A 24 -8.35 -13.22 5.45
C HIS A 24 -7.71 -14.58 5.81
N LEU A 25 -7.12 -15.28 4.84
CA LEU A 25 -6.43 -16.57 5.06
C LEU A 25 -5.15 -16.42 5.89
N VAL A 26 -4.48 -15.27 5.79
CA VAL A 26 -3.17 -15.03 6.42
C VAL A 26 -3.29 -14.34 7.78
N PHE A 27 -4.26 -13.44 7.93
CA PHE A 27 -4.41 -12.60 9.12
C PHE A 27 -5.61 -12.97 10.00
N SER A 28 -6.60 -13.73 9.48
CA SER A 28 -7.65 -14.29 10.33
C SER A 28 -7.12 -15.51 11.07
N GLN A 29 -7.43 -15.60 12.36
CA GLN A 29 -7.10 -16.77 13.17
C GLN A 29 -8.03 -17.97 12.86
N SER A 30 -9.18 -17.72 12.21
CA SER A 30 -10.25 -18.70 12.01
C SER A 30 -9.86 -19.88 11.11
N GLU A 31 -8.92 -19.69 10.18
CA GLU A 31 -8.51 -20.74 9.24
C GLU A 31 -7.25 -21.51 9.64
N GLY A 32 -6.67 -21.15 10.79
CA GLY A 32 -5.50 -21.83 11.37
C GLY A 32 -4.16 -21.44 10.75
N LYS A 33 -3.10 -21.56 11.58
CA LYS A 33 -1.72 -21.17 11.23
C LYS A 33 -1.14 -21.93 10.03
N ALA A 34 -1.64 -23.13 9.75
CA ALA A 34 -1.14 -24.01 8.68
C ALA A 34 -1.43 -23.44 7.28
N LYS A 35 -2.66 -22.95 7.04
CA LYS A 35 -3.08 -22.40 5.74
C LYS A 35 -2.36 -21.09 5.43
N ALA A 36 -2.22 -20.22 6.43
CA ALA A 36 -1.40 -19.01 6.34
C ALA A 36 0.06 -19.33 5.94
N LYS A 37 0.66 -20.36 6.57
CA LYS A 37 2.03 -20.80 6.24
C LYS A 37 2.14 -21.34 4.81
N SER A 38 1.13 -22.07 4.33
CA SER A 38 1.07 -22.55 2.93
C SER A 38 1.07 -21.40 1.93
N ILE A 39 0.16 -20.43 2.10
CA ILE A 39 0.07 -19.26 1.22
C ILE A 39 1.38 -18.45 1.21
N LEU A 40 2.00 -18.26 2.39
CA LEU A 40 3.28 -17.58 2.50
C LEU A 40 4.42 -18.30 1.79
N ASN A 41 4.36 -19.64 1.73
CA ASN A 41 5.32 -20.46 1.01
C ASN A 41 5.06 -20.43 -0.51
N ASP A 42 3.81 -20.47 -0.94
CA ASP A 42 3.43 -20.35 -2.34
C ASP A 42 3.83 -18.99 -2.91
N PHE A 43 3.77 -17.94 -2.09
CA PHE A 43 4.27 -16.62 -2.45
C PHE A 43 5.81 -16.57 -2.53
N LYS A 44 6.51 -17.24 -1.62
CA LYS A 44 7.99 -17.34 -1.63
C LYS A 44 8.48 -18.09 -2.87
N THR A 45 7.77 -19.15 -3.26
CA THR A 45 8.09 -20.01 -4.41
C THR A 45 7.53 -19.48 -5.73
N ASN A 46 6.90 -18.30 -5.73
CA ASN A 46 6.32 -17.64 -6.89
C ASN A 46 5.19 -18.45 -7.58
N LYS A 47 4.52 -19.36 -6.86
CA LYS A 47 3.28 -20.02 -7.31
C LYS A 47 2.11 -19.06 -7.36
N ILE A 48 2.09 -18.08 -6.45
CA ILE A 48 1.15 -16.96 -6.46
C ILE A 48 1.92 -15.71 -6.95
N PRO A 49 1.79 -15.31 -8.22
CA PRO A 49 2.58 -14.22 -8.78
C PRO A 49 2.08 -12.86 -8.28
N ILE A 50 3.02 -11.94 -8.02
CA ILE A 50 2.72 -10.54 -7.72
C ILE A 50 2.48 -9.79 -9.04
N LYS A 51 1.22 -9.76 -9.48
CA LYS A 51 0.81 -9.02 -10.69
C LYS A 51 0.48 -7.57 -10.34
N THR A 52 0.60 -6.69 -11.33
CA THR A 52 0.23 -5.27 -11.20
C THR A 52 -1.22 -5.04 -10.79
N CYS A 53 -2.14 -5.87 -11.28
CA CYS A 53 -3.57 -5.77 -10.97
C CYS A 53 -3.94 -6.34 -9.59
N CYS A 54 -3.01 -7.02 -8.92
CA CYS A 54 -3.23 -7.52 -7.57
C CYS A 54 -3.00 -6.40 -6.56
N LEU A 55 -4.06 -5.99 -5.85
CA LEU A 55 -3.96 -5.00 -4.79
C LEU A 55 -3.24 -5.60 -3.57
N PRO A 56 -2.08 -5.07 -3.16
CA PRO A 56 -1.34 -5.59 -2.03
C PRO A 56 -1.99 -5.21 -0.69
N VAL A 57 -1.75 -6.05 0.32
CA VAL A 57 -2.25 -5.88 1.70
C VAL A 57 -1.93 -4.50 2.29
N PHE A 58 -0.77 -3.91 2.02
CA PHE A 58 -0.42 -2.60 2.60
C PHE A 58 -1.38 -1.46 2.22
N LEU A 59 -2.19 -1.63 1.16
CA LEU A 59 -3.21 -0.67 0.77
C LEU A 59 -4.42 -0.67 1.71
N TYR A 60 -4.61 -1.74 2.50
CA TYR A 60 -5.85 -1.99 3.22
C TYR A 60 -5.72 -1.69 4.72
N CYS A 61 -6.75 -1.05 5.28
CA CYS A 61 -6.98 -1.03 6.72
C CYS A 61 -7.63 -2.34 7.16
N MET A 62 -6.89 -3.19 7.89
CA MET A 62 -7.38 -4.48 8.41
C MET A 62 -8.71 -4.37 9.16
N LYS A 63 -8.89 -3.30 9.96
CA LYS A 63 -10.11 -3.11 10.78
C LYS A 63 -11.37 -2.89 9.93
N LEU A 64 -11.19 -2.40 8.71
CA LEU A 64 -12.28 -2.12 7.78
C LEU A 64 -12.36 -3.17 6.67
N TYR A 65 -11.43 -4.12 6.61
CA TYR A 65 -11.38 -5.11 5.54
C TYR A 65 -12.55 -6.07 5.64
N ASP A 66 -13.18 -6.36 4.50
CA ASP A 66 -14.27 -7.31 4.35
C ASP A 66 -13.96 -8.14 3.09
N PRO A 67 -13.79 -9.47 3.21
CA PRO A 67 -13.43 -10.32 2.07
C PRO A 67 -14.49 -10.31 0.95
N GLU A 68 -15.76 -10.05 1.28
CA GLU A 68 -16.85 -9.97 0.32
C GLU A 68 -16.94 -8.59 -0.36
N LYS A 69 -16.26 -7.58 0.20
CA LYS A 69 -16.24 -6.21 -0.30
C LYS A 69 -14.81 -5.74 -0.56
N SER A 70 -14.32 -5.99 -1.78
CA SER A 70 -12.94 -5.68 -2.22
C SER A 70 -12.44 -4.24 -1.97
N LYS A 71 -13.33 -3.26 -1.79
CA LYS A 71 -13.00 -1.86 -1.50
C LYS A 71 -13.07 -1.47 -0.03
N SER A 72 -13.50 -2.38 0.83
CA SER A 72 -13.59 -2.15 2.27
C SER A 72 -12.18 -2.04 2.85
N GLY A 73 -11.88 -0.90 3.48
CA GLY A 73 -10.55 -0.57 3.97
C GLY A 73 -9.49 -0.24 2.90
N LEU A 74 -9.81 -0.35 1.61
CA LEU A 74 -8.88 -0.06 0.52
C LEU A 74 -8.42 1.42 0.53
N LEU A 75 -7.12 1.63 0.26
CA LEU A 75 -6.40 2.91 0.28
C LEU A 75 -6.43 3.64 1.63
N ARG A 76 -6.60 2.88 2.71
CA ARG A 76 -6.56 3.38 4.11
C ARG A 76 -5.58 2.60 4.98
N GLY A 77 -4.67 1.84 4.35
CA GLY A 77 -3.68 1.05 5.07
C GLY A 77 -2.75 1.91 5.95
N PRO A 78 -2.48 1.53 7.21
CA PRO A 78 -1.63 2.32 8.10
C PRO A 78 -0.24 2.62 7.52
N LEU A 79 0.39 1.62 6.87
CA LEU A 79 1.69 1.82 6.23
C LEU A 79 1.64 2.86 5.10
N LEU A 80 0.54 2.90 4.34
CA LEU A 80 0.33 3.89 3.27
C LEU A 80 0.21 5.30 3.86
N VAL A 81 -0.55 5.45 4.95
CA VAL A 81 -0.72 6.74 5.65
C VAL A 81 0.59 7.21 6.27
N CYS A 82 1.32 6.33 6.97
CA CYS A 82 2.63 6.65 7.53
C CYS A 82 3.61 7.09 6.43
N ALA A 83 3.62 6.43 5.28
CA ALA A 83 4.48 6.78 4.17
C ALA A 83 4.14 8.17 3.59
N PHE A 84 2.86 8.49 3.42
CA PHE A 84 2.44 9.83 3.01
C PHE A 84 2.94 10.89 4.00
N ARG A 85 2.71 10.68 5.31
CA ARG A 85 3.17 11.62 6.35
C ARG A 85 4.68 11.80 6.33
N ALA A 86 5.44 10.70 6.24
CA ALA A 86 6.89 10.74 6.14
C ALA A 86 7.40 11.50 4.90
N MET A 87 6.73 11.35 3.75
CA MET A 87 7.11 12.02 2.51
C MET A 87 6.73 13.50 2.47
N PHE A 88 5.55 13.86 2.97
CA PHE A 88 4.94 15.16 2.73
C PHE A 88 4.78 16.03 3.97
N MET A 89 4.52 15.44 5.14
CA MET A 89 4.21 16.18 6.37
C MET A 89 5.42 16.33 7.31
N GLY A 90 6.53 15.63 7.02
CA GLY A 90 7.77 15.63 7.82
C GLY A 90 7.86 14.40 8.72
N THR A 91 9.08 13.94 9.00
CA THR A 91 9.34 12.66 9.68
C THR A 91 8.73 12.56 11.07
N SER A 92 8.64 13.67 11.81
CA SER A 92 8.04 13.67 13.15
C SER A 92 6.52 13.46 13.15
N SER A 93 5.83 13.91 12.09
CA SER A 93 4.38 13.68 11.92
C SER A 93 4.01 12.21 11.64
N ALA A 94 4.98 11.38 11.22
CA ALA A 94 4.72 9.99 10.88
C ALA A 94 4.48 9.11 12.12
N LEU A 95 4.97 9.53 13.29
CA LEU A 95 4.89 8.82 14.58
C LEU A 95 4.13 9.61 15.66
N ASP A 96 3.42 10.69 15.28
CA ASP A 96 2.75 11.63 16.19
C ASP A 96 3.68 12.33 17.22
N ASP A 97 4.99 12.41 16.91
CA ASP A 97 5.97 13.13 17.73
C ASP A 97 6.17 14.58 17.26
N LYS A 98 6.66 15.43 18.17
CA LYS A 98 6.81 16.91 18.10
C LYS A 98 6.91 17.54 16.70
N VAL A 99 6.20 18.66 16.54
CA VAL A 99 6.21 19.51 15.34
C VAL A 99 7.63 19.97 14.98
N SER A 100 8.08 19.66 13.77
CA SER A 100 9.34 20.13 13.20
C SER A 100 9.27 21.64 12.93
N SER A 101 10.36 22.38 13.19
CA SER A 101 10.49 23.81 12.87
C SER A 101 10.66 24.09 11.37
N LYS A 102 10.96 23.07 10.57
CA LYS A 102 11.09 23.19 9.11
C LYS A 102 9.73 23.04 8.42
N PRO A 103 9.48 23.79 7.33
CA PRO A 103 8.27 23.63 6.53
C PRO A 103 8.20 22.21 5.97
N SER A 104 7.01 21.63 5.97
CA SER A 104 6.77 20.31 5.41
C SER A 104 6.93 20.32 3.88
N ASN A 105 7.24 19.17 3.27
CA ASN A 105 7.31 19.07 1.81
C ASN A 105 5.96 19.41 1.15
N ALA A 106 4.84 19.12 1.82
CA ALA A 106 3.52 19.56 1.38
C ALA A 106 3.45 21.08 1.27
N LYS A 107 3.92 21.82 2.29
CA LYS A 107 3.98 23.28 2.25
C LYS A 107 4.92 23.80 1.15
N LEU A 108 6.09 23.19 1.01
CA LEU A 108 7.07 23.57 -0.02
C LEU A 108 6.55 23.38 -1.44
N HIS A 109 5.77 22.32 -1.67
CA HIS A 109 5.17 22.01 -2.97
C HIS A 109 3.75 22.60 -3.15
N GLY A 110 3.26 23.40 -2.20
CA GLY A 110 1.90 23.97 -2.28
C GLY A 110 0.77 22.93 -2.26
N ILE A 111 1.02 21.75 -1.68
CA ILE A 111 0.02 20.70 -1.52
C ILE A 111 -0.93 21.11 -0.38
N THR A 112 -2.06 21.68 -0.75
CA THR A 112 -3.14 22.07 0.19
C THR A 112 -4.14 20.95 0.40
N GLN A 113 -4.23 20.00 -0.53
CA GLN A 113 -5.12 18.84 -0.46
C GLN A 113 -4.44 17.61 -1.08
N VAL A 114 -4.71 16.45 -0.48
CA VAL A 114 -4.36 15.13 -1.01
C VAL A 114 -5.31 14.77 -2.15
N THR A 115 -4.75 14.57 -3.33
CA THR A 115 -5.45 14.18 -4.55
C THR A 115 -5.39 12.66 -4.79
N PRO A 116 -6.27 12.09 -5.64
CA PRO A 116 -6.15 10.70 -6.10
C PRO A 116 -4.76 10.34 -6.64
N GLU A 117 -4.15 11.27 -7.38
CA GLU A 117 -2.81 11.16 -7.96
C GLU A 117 -1.75 11.02 -6.87
N LEU A 118 -1.87 11.81 -5.80
CA LEU A 118 -0.94 11.75 -4.69
C LEU A 118 -1.07 10.43 -3.93
N ILE A 119 -2.30 9.94 -3.72
CA ILE A 119 -2.55 8.62 -3.10
C ILE A 119 -1.92 7.51 -3.96
N ALA A 120 -2.13 7.52 -5.28
CA ALA A 120 -1.57 6.55 -6.20
C ALA A 120 -0.03 6.62 -6.22
N TYR A 121 0.54 7.82 -6.16
CA TYR A 121 1.98 8.03 -6.11
C TYR A 121 2.59 7.44 -4.83
N VAL A 122 2.00 7.73 -3.67
CA VAL A 122 2.42 7.16 -2.38
C VAL A 122 2.32 5.64 -2.40
N ALA A 123 1.26 5.08 -2.98
CA ALA A 123 1.11 3.63 -3.12
C ALA A 123 2.25 3.01 -3.94
N ALA A 124 2.63 3.65 -5.07
CA ALA A 124 3.77 3.21 -5.88
C ALA A 124 5.09 3.32 -5.09
N GLN A 125 5.29 4.40 -4.33
CA GLN A 125 6.46 4.59 -3.47
C GLN A 125 6.58 3.50 -2.41
N VAL A 126 5.49 3.17 -1.71
CA VAL A 126 5.48 2.08 -0.72
C VAL A 126 5.75 0.73 -1.38
N ARG A 127 5.12 0.46 -2.53
CA ARG A 127 5.35 -0.79 -3.28
C ARG A 127 6.81 -0.96 -3.70
N PHE A 128 7.44 0.12 -4.16
CA PHE A 128 8.86 0.11 -4.46
C PHE A 128 9.69 -0.07 -3.19
N ALA A 129 9.39 0.66 -2.10
CA ALA A 129 10.10 0.57 -0.82
C ALA A 129 10.15 -0.87 -0.28
N LEU A 130 9.06 -1.61 -0.45
CA LEU A 130 8.88 -2.99 -0.03
C LEU A 130 9.51 -4.05 -0.95
N CYS A 131 9.87 -3.74 -2.20
CA CYS A 131 10.41 -4.74 -3.12
C CYS A 131 11.94 -4.83 -3.08
N THR A 132 12.49 -5.80 -3.82
CA THR A 132 13.93 -6.07 -3.90
C THR A 132 14.65 -5.18 -4.91
N GLN A 133 13.92 -4.42 -5.72
CA GLN A 133 14.49 -3.59 -6.78
C GLN A 133 15.30 -2.43 -6.19
N VAL A 134 16.56 -2.30 -6.59
CA VAL A 134 17.51 -1.33 -6.03
C VAL A 134 17.33 0.11 -6.55
N SER A 135 16.85 0.26 -7.78
CA SER A 135 16.64 1.56 -8.43
C SER A 135 15.20 1.73 -8.89
N TRP A 136 14.67 2.95 -8.90
CA TRP A 136 13.33 3.23 -9.41
C TRP A 136 13.25 2.96 -10.92
N ARG A 137 12.58 1.87 -11.31
CA ARG A 137 12.36 1.47 -12.71
C ARG A 137 10.95 0.96 -12.86
N ALA A 138 10.35 1.18 -14.03
CA ALA A 138 8.97 0.82 -14.30
C ALA A 138 8.69 -0.68 -14.08
N LYS A 139 9.56 -1.59 -14.55
CA LYS A 139 9.33 -3.04 -14.54
C LYS A 139 10.17 -3.74 -13.47
N ASP A 140 9.48 -4.47 -12.58
CA ASP A 140 9.99 -5.36 -11.53
C ASP A 140 9.50 -6.79 -11.84
N LYS A 141 10.23 -7.53 -12.68
CA LYS A 141 9.82 -8.85 -13.19
C LYS A 141 8.42 -8.79 -13.86
N SER A 142 7.41 -9.41 -13.26
CA SER A 142 6.00 -9.43 -13.70
C SER A 142 5.20 -8.21 -13.26
N PHE A 143 5.76 -7.36 -12.39
CA PHE A 143 5.11 -6.19 -11.85
C PHE A 143 5.57 -4.93 -12.60
N ASN A 144 4.67 -3.97 -12.80
CA ASN A 144 5.01 -2.68 -13.38
C ASN A 144 4.49 -1.54 -12.50
N LEU A 145 5.38 -0.70 -11.96
CA LEU A 145 5.06 0.42 -11.07
C LEU A 145 4.20 1.50 -11.74
N ILE A 146 4.45 1.80 -13.02
CA ILE A 146 3.68 2.79 -13.77
C ILE A 146 2.25 2.28 -13.97
N ASN A 147 2.11 1.03 -14.41
CA ASN A 147 0.79 0.43 -14.57
C ASN A 147 0.07 0.29 -13.21
N PHE A 148 0.80 0.07 -12.13
CA PHE A 148 0.23 0.02 -10.78
C PHE A 148 -0.32 1.39 -10.37
N TYR A 149 0.45 2.46 -10.60
CA TYR A 149 -0.01 3.83 -10.36
C TYR A 149 -1.32 4.13 -11.10
N TYR A 150 -1.37 3.85 -12.41
CA TYR A 150 -2.58 4.08 -13.20
C TYR A 150 -3.73 3.17 -12.79
N TYR A 151 -3.46 1.94 -12.37
CA TYR A 151 -4.50 1.04 -11.88
C TYR A 151 -5.13 1.56 -10.57
N ILE A 152 -4.34 2.10 -9.65
CA ILE A 152 -4.88 2.76 -8.44
C ILE A 152 -5.71 3.98 -8.81
N LEU A 153 -5.23 4.81 -9.75
CA LEU A 153 -6.00 5.95 -10.25
C LEU A 153 -7.33 5.54 -10.90
N GLU A 154 -7.31 4.51 -11.74
CA GLU A 154 -8.50 3.96 -12.39
C GLU A 154 -9.51 3.47 -11.35
N ILE A 155 -9.04 2.82 -10.27
CA ILE A 155 -9.90 2.41 -9.16
C ILE A 155 -10.59 3.63 -8.52
N ILE A 156 -9.85 4.69 -8.25
CA ILE A 156 -10.38 5.88 -7.56
C ILE A 156 -11.33 6.66 -8.47
N LYS A 157 -10.92 6.94 -9.71
CA LYS A 157 -11.57 7.90 -10.60
C LYS A 157 -12.66 7.28 -11.47
N VAL A 158 -12.48 6.03 -11.91
CA VAL A 158 -13.35 5.40 -12.93
C VAL A 158 -14.19 4.29 -12.32
N LYS A 159 -13.57 3.35 -11.61
CA LYS A 159 -14.25 2.11 -11.16
C LYS A 159 -15.02 2.27 -9.85
N SER A 160 -15.03 3.45 -9.23
CA SER A 160 -15.63 3.68 -7.91
C SER A 160 -16.74 4.73 -7.92
N LYS A 161 -17.80 4.42 -7.16
CA LYS A 161 -18.92 5.33 -6.94
C LYS A 161 -18.44 6.63 -6.29
N ASP A 162 -19.10 7.72 -6.64
CA ASP A 162 -18.78 9.07 -6.15
C ASP A 162 -18.78 9.17 -4.62
N ASN A 163 -19.72 8.51 -3.95
CA ASN A 163 -19.77 8.50 -2.48
C ASN A 163 -18.53 7.85 -1.85
N TRP A 164 -18.03 6.76 -2.42
CA TRP A 164 -16.82 6.09 -1.97
C TRP A 164 -15.60 6.97 -2.20
N ARG A 165 -15.50 7.61 -3.39
CA ARG A 165 -14.40 8.54 -3.72
C ARG A 165 -14.38 9.75 -2.79
N LYS A 166 -15.53 10.38 -2.55
CA LYS A 166 -15.67 11.51 -1.61
C LYS A 166 -15.30 11.09 -0.19
N ASN A 167 -15.73 9.91 0.25
CA ASN A 167 -15.38 9.40 1.58
C ASN A 167 -13.87 9.12 1.71
N LEU A 168 -13.23 8.56 0.68
CA LEU A 168 -11.79 8.36 0.64
C LEU A 168 -11.04 9.69 0.71
N LEU A 169 -11.40 10.66 -0.13
CA LEU A 169 -10.73 11.97 -0.13
C LEU A 169 -10.96 12.74 1.15
N ARG A 170 -12.14 12.61 1.78
CA ARG A 170 -12.38 13.15 3.12
C ARG A 170 -11.39 12.54 4.10
N PHE A 171 -11.27 11.21 4.17
CA PHE A 171 -10.31 10.55 5.07
C PHE A 171 -8.87 11.08 4.94
N TRP A 172 -8.41 11.38 3.72
CA TRP A 172 -7.04 11.86 3.46
C TRP A 172 -6.82 13.37 3.71
N ASN A 173 -7.90 14.14 3.80
CA ASN A 173 -7.87 15.61 3.94
C ASN A 173 -8.51 16.10 5.26
N LEU A 174 -8.67 15.20 6.23
CA LEU A 174 -9.06 15.54 7.60
C LEU A 174 -7.87 16.08 8.40
#